data_AF-A0A7K6RGV9-F1
#
_entry.id   AF-A0A7K6RGV9-F1
#
_cell.length_a   1.000
_cell.length_b   1.000
_cell.length_c   1.000
_cell.angle_alpha   90.00
_cell.angle_beta   90.00
_cell.angle_gamma   90.00
#
_symmetry.space_group_name_H-M   'P 1'
#
loop_
_entity.id
_entity.type
_entity.pdbx_description
1 polymer ?
#
loop_
_entity_poly.entity_id
_entity_poly.type
_entity_poly.pdbx_seq_one_letter_code
_entity_poly.pdbx_strand_id
1 'polypeptide(L)'
;VAGLLFQTAKDAGLRYDCVCGVPYTALPLATIICSENRIPMLIRRKEAKDYGTKRLVEGTINPGETCLIIEDVVTSGSSVLETAEVLQREGLRVTDAIVLLDREQGGKARLEERGICLHCVSTLSEVLEILQQQGEVAVEMVEKVKKFIQGNVFEAVAQNGPAPVKRLCKELSFSARAELPGVHPTAARLLTLMEKKQTNLCLSADVTSSKELLQLATVLGPSICVLKTHIDILSDFTQEVVKELRTLADRHEFLIFEDRKFADIGNTVKHQYEGGLFRIASWSDIVNAHVVPGSGVVKGLKAVGLPLQRGCLLIAEMSSQGSLAKGEYTKAAVQMAEDNSDFVFGFISGSRVSNKPEFLHLTPGVQLQAGGDNLGQTYLSPKEVISERGSDIIIVGRGILSAADRLQEAEKYRKAAWESYVSRLGVCV
;
A
#
# COMPACT_ATOMS: atom_id res chain seq x y z
N VAL A 1 -6.01 7.55 34.71
CA VAL A 1 -5.68 6.61 33.61
C VAL A 1 -4.46 5.76 33.95
N ALA A 2 -3.25 6.33 34.07
CA ALA A 2 -2.03 5.57 34.41
C ALA A 2 -2.19 4.65 35.64
N GLY A 3 -2.79 5.16 36.73
CA GLY A 3 -3.10 4.35 37.91
C GLY A 3 -4.05 3.17 37.65
N LEU A 4 -5.03 3.30 36.73
CA LEU A 4 -5.93 2.20 36.38
C LEU A 4 -5.18 1.08 35.64
N LEU A 5 -4.37 1.45 34.64
CA LEU A 5 -3.51 0.51 33.91
C LEU A 5 -2.58 -0.25 34.88
N PHE A 6 -1.96 0.48 35.81
CA PHE A 6 -1.09 -0.14 36.80
C PHE A 6 -1.84 -1.03 37.78
N GLN A 7 -3.05 -0.65 38.18
CA GLN A 7 -3.90 -1.49 39.02
C GLN A 7 -4.31 -2.77 38.27
N THR A 8 -4.66 -2.70 36.99
CA THR A 8 -4.92 -3.89 36.15
C THR A 8 -3.73 -4.85 36.13
N ALA A 9 -2.50 -4.33 36.02
CA ALA A 9 -1.29 -5.15 36.08
C ALA A 9 -1.11 -5.85 37.45
N LYS A 10 -1.47 -5.15 38.54
CA LYS A 10 -1.41 -5.72 39.91
C LYS A 10 -2.48 -6.79 40.11
N ASP A 11 -3.70 -6.54 39.68
CA ASP A 11 -4.84 -7.44 39.84
C ASP A 11 -4.62 -8.74 39.04
N ALA A 12 -3.99 -8.63 37.87
CA ALA A 12 -3.57 -9.77 37.06
C ALA A 12 -2.32 -10.50 37.61
N GLY A 13 -1.66 -10.00 38.65
CA GLY A 13 -0.51 -10.63 39.29
C GLY A 13 0.74 -10.69 38.40
N LEU A 14 0.92 -9.72 37.50
CA LEU A 14 1.98 -9.74 36.49
C LEU A 14 3.37 -9.54 37.11
N ARG A 15 4.36 -10.23 36.54
CA ARG A 15 5.78 -10.07 36.88
C ARG A 15 6.56 -9.57 35.67
N TYR A 16 7.27 -8.47 35.86
CA TYR A 16 8.05 -7.80 34.82
C TYR A 16 9.18 -7.01 35.48
N ASP A 17 10.26 -6.82 34.73
CA ASP A 17 11.47 -6.14 35.17
C ASP A 17 11.51 -4.69 34.66
N CYS A 18 10.89 -4.44 33.50
CA CYS A 18 10.79 -3.12 32.89
C CYS A 18 9.45 -2.93 32.17
N VAL A 19 9.17 -1.69 31.80
CA VAL A 19 7.95 -1.28 31.10
C VAL A 19 8.29 -0.50 29.84
N CYS A 20 7.59 -0.78 28.74
CA CYS A 20 7.67 -0.03 27.50
C CYS A 20 6.27 0.45 27.07
N GLY A 21 6.11 1.76 26.90
CA GLY A 21 4.92 2.31 26.25
C GLY A 21 4.99 2.16 24.74
N VAL A 22 3.87 1.84 24.09
CA VAL A 22 3.77 1.92 22.63
C VAL A 22 3.97 3.38 22.19
N PRO A 23 4.71 3.66 21.08
CA PRO A 23 5.07 5.03 20.70
C PRO A 23 3.89 6.01 20.55
N TYR A 24 4.17 7.26 20.94
CA TYR A 24 3.31 8.45 20.99
C TYR A 24 2.28 8.47 22.13
N THR A 25 1.17 7.74 22.04
CA THR A 25 0.01 7.93 22.92
C THR A 25 0.14 7.23 24.26
N ALA A 26 0.74 6.04 24.30
CA ALA A 26 0.94 5.30 25.54
C ALA A 26 2.24 5.66 26.29
N LEU A 27 3.18 6.36 25.64
CA LEU A 27 4.44 6.81 26.25
C LEU A 27 4.24 7.68 27.51
N PRO A 28 3.37 8.70 27.52
CA PRO A 28 3.09 9.46 28.74
C PRO A 28 2.51 8.60 29.87
N LEU A 29 1.64 7.65 29.53
CA LEU A 29 1.02 6.74 30.51
C LEU A 29 2.08 5.82 31.14
N ALA A 30 2.90 5.19 30.31
CA ALA A 30 4.02 4.37 30.77
C ALA A 30 5.03 5.18 31.59
N THR A 31 5.35 6.41 31.18
CA THR A 31 6.22 7.32 31.93
C THR A 31 5.71 7.56 33.34
N ILE A 32 4.42 7.86 33.50
CA ILE A 32 3.82 8.10 34.83
C ILE A 32 3.88 6.83 35.68
N ILE A 33 3.49 5.67 35.12
CA ILE A 33 3.55 4.38 35.83
C ILE A 33 4.97 4.09 36.33
N CYS A 34 5.97 4.26 35.47
CA CYS A 34 7.37 4.00 35.81
C CYS A 34 7.89 4.97 36.86
N SER A 35 7.59 6.27 36.70
CA SER A 35 8.05 7.32 37.60
C SER A 35 7.48 7.17 39.01
N GLU A 36 6.17 6.88 39.14
CA GLU A 36 5.51 6.77 40.44
C GLU A 36 5.92 5.50 41.20
N ASN A 37 6.20 4.41 40.47
CA ASN A 37 6.47 3.10 41.05
C ASN A 37 7.94 2.68 41.01
N ARG A 38 8.83 3.56 40.53
CA ARG A 38 10.27 3.33 40.39
C ARG A 38 10.62 2.09 39.58
N ILE A 39 9.91 1.89 38.46
CA ILE A 39 10.12 0.77 37.53
C ILE A 39 11.03 1.25 36.38
N PRO A 40 12.03 0.46 35.94
CA PRO A 40 12.81 0.76 34.75
C PRO A 40 11.92 0.93 33.51
N MET A 41 12.14 2.00 32.75
CA MET A 41 11.39 2.30 31.54
C MET A 41 12.26 2.12 30.30
N LEU A 42 11.69 1.50 29.28
CA LEU A 42 12.21 1.49 27.92
C LEU A 42 11.37 2.39 27.02
N ILE A 43 12.02 3.04 26.06
CA ILE A 43 11.34 3.86 25.07
C ILE A 43 11.68 3.31 23.68
N ARG A 44 10.69 2.66 23.04
CA ARG A 44 10.77 2.35 21.61
C ARG A 44 10.58 3.64 20.81
N ARG A 45 11.48 3.90 19.87
CA ARG A 45 11.30 4.93 18.84
C ARG A 45 10.54 4.33 17.65
N LYS A 46 9.66 5.13 17.04
CA LYS A 46 9.00 4.74 15.79
C LYS A 46 9.93 4.87 14.58
N GLU A 47 10.86 5.82 14.63
CA GLU A 47 11.83 6.13 13.58
C GLU A 47 13.25 5.99 14.15
N ALA A 48 14.15 5.36 13.40
CA ALA A 48 15.57 5.32 13.76
C ALA A 48 16.19 6.73 13.63
N LYS A 49 17.20 7.04 14.44
CA LYS A 49 17.97 8.30 14.26
C LYS A 49 18.74 8.25 12.94
N ASP A 50 18.76 9.37 12.21
CA ASP A 50 19.61 9.57 11.02
C ASP A 50 21.12 9.64 11.36
N TYR A 51 21.46 9.85 12.65
CA TYR A 51 22.83 9.94 13.16
C TYR A 51 22.97 9.31 14.56
N GLY A 52 24.14 8.76 14.89
CA GLY A 52 24.42 8.12 16.19
C GLY A 52 24.23 6.59 16.20
N THR A 53 23.92 6.00 17.35
CA THR A 53 23.95 4.54 17.62
C THR A 53 22.91 3.70 16.87
N LYS A 54 22.02 4.32 16.07
CA LYS A 54 20.92 3.68 15.30
C LYS A 54 19.99 2.75 16.10
N ARG A 55 20.02 2.80 17.44
CA ARG A 55 19.18 1.95 18.30
C ARG A 55 17.71 2.37 18.23
N LEU A 56 16.82 1.37 18.14
CA LEU A 56 15.37 1.55 18.11
C LEU A 56 14.74 1.59 19.51
N VAL A 57 15.48 1.18 20.55
CA VAL A 57 15.05 1.21 21.94
C VAL A 57 16.06 2.01 22.76
N GLU A 58 15.56 2.96 23.54
CA GLU A 58 16.33 3.75 24.51
C GLU A 58 16.04 3.22 25.92
N GLY A 59 17.07 3.16 26.77
CA GLY A 59 17.01 2.60 28.11
C GLY A 59 18.07 1.52 28.34
N THR A 60 18.16 1.02 29.57
CA THR A 60 19.06 -0.09 29.92
C THR A 60 18.36 -1.41 29.60
N ILE A 61 18.92 -2.18 28.68
CA ILE A 61 18.39 -3.49 28.27
C ILE A 61 19.30 -4.57 28.83
N ASN A 62 18.76 -5.45 29.67
CA ASN A 62 19.45 -6.68 30.05
C ASN A 62 18.74 -7.88 29.40
N PRO A 63 19.39 -8.62 28.48
CA PRO A 63 18.79 -9.77 27.84
C PRO A 63 18.26 -10.80 28.85
N GLY A 64 17.06 -11.33 28.58
CA GLY A 64 16.34 -12.26 29.45
C GLY A 64 15.32 -11.60 30.39
N GLU A 65 15.40 -10.29 30.62
CA GLU A 65 14.39 -9.54 31.38
C GLU A 65 13.02 -9.54 30.68
N THR A 66 11.97 -9.45 31.48
CA THR A 66 10.58 -9.40 31.01
C THR A 66 10.11 -7.94 30.94
N CYS A 67 9.70 -7.50 29.76
CA CYS A 67 9.17 -6.17 29.52
C CYS A 67 7.64 -6.22 29.40
N LEU A 68 6.95 -5.45 30.24
CA LEU A 68 5.51 -5.23 30.13
C LEU A 68 5.24 -4.11 29.09
N ILE A 69 4.30 -4.35 28.17
CA ILE A 69 3.87 -3.31 27.22
C ILE A 69 2.65 -2.56 27.77
N ILE A 70 2.66 -1.24 27.64
CA ILE A 70 1.52 -0.38 27.95
C ILE A 70 0.99 0.27 26.67
N GLU A 71 -0.32 0.20 26.48
CA GLU A 71 -1.04 0.79 25.35
C GLU A 71 -2.29 1.57 25.83
N ASP A 72 -2.74 2.56 25.04
CA ASP A 72 -4.01 3.25 25.31
C ASP A 72 -5.21 2.53 24.67
N VAL A 73 -5.16 2.22 23.38
CA VAL A 73 -6.28 1.57 22.67
C VAL A 73 -5.79 0.42 21.80
N VAL A 74 -6.44 -0.74 21.92
CA VAL A 74 -6.19 -1.90 21.06
C VAL A 74 -7.37 -2.11 20.11
N THR A 75 -7.05 -2.26 18.82
CA THR A 75 -7.98 -2.73 17.78
C THR A 75 -7.54 -4.09 17.25
N SER A 76 -6.55 -4.10 16.36
CA SER A 76 -5.97 -5.29 15.73
C SER A 76 -4.77 -5.87 16.48
N GLY A 77 -4.30 -5.20 17.55
CA GLY A 77 -3.08 -5.58 18.29
C GLY A 77 -1.75 -5.27 17.57
N SER A 78 -1.76 -4.70 16.36
CA SER A 78 -0.56 -4.53 15.53
C SER A 78 0.53 -3.68 16.21
N SER A 79 0.17 -2.56 16.85
CA SER A 79 1.14 -1.66 17.49
C SER A 79 1.86 -2.31 18.68
N VAL A 80 1.13 -3.15 19.43
CA VAL A 80 1.68 -3.96 20.53
C VAL A 80 2.63 -5.03 19.97
N LEU A 81 2.24 -5.73 18.91
CA LEU A 81 3.09 -6.73 18.24
C LEU A 81 4.39 -6.13 17.69
N GLU A 82 4.30 -5.02 16.96
CA GLU A 82 5.49 -4.35 16.45
C GLU A 82 6.43 -3.91 17.58
N THR A 83 5.87 -3.49 18.71
CA THR A 83 6.66 -3.12 19.89
C THR A 83 7.31 -4.35 20.51
N ALA A 84 6.56 -5.44 20.67
CA ALA A 84 7.05 -6.70 21.20
C ALA A 84 8.17 -7.28 20.34
N GLU A 85 8.03 -7.28 19.02
CA GLU A 85 9.06 -7.78 18.09
C GLU A 85 10.38 -7.02 18.23
N VAL A 86 10.32 -5.69 18.37
CA VAL A 86 11.53 -4.88 18.57
C VAL A 86 12.19 -5.20 19.90
N LEU A 87 11.42 -5.31 20.99
CA LEU A 87 11.95 -5.66 22.31
C LEU A 87 12.54 -7.07 22.34
N GLN A 88 11.88 -8.03 21.68
CA GLN A 88 12.35 -9.41 21.56
C GLN A 88 13.65 -9.52 20.77
N ARG A 89 13.83 -8.72 19.71
CA ARG A 89 15.11 -8.65 18.97
C ARG A 89 16.26 -8.12 19.82
N GLU A 90 15.97 -7.27 20.80
CA GLU A 90 16.94 -6.78 21.78
C GLU A 90 17.17 -7.78 22.94
N GLY A 91 16.55 -8.97 22.88
CA GLY A 91 16.75 -10.06 23.84
C GLY A 91 15.82 -10.04 25.04
N LEU A 92 14.78 -9.20 25.04
CA LEU A 92 13.79 -9.14 26.12
C LEU A 92 12.67 -10.17 25.90
N ARG A 93 12.04 -10.59 26.99
CA ARG A 93 10.82 -11.39 26.97
C ARG A 93 9.62 -10.45 27.03
N VAL A 94 8.62 -10.68 26.20
CA VAL A 94 7.35 -9.94 26.23
C VAL A 94 6.24 -10.97 26.32
N THR A 95 5.59 -11.03 27.48
CA THR A 95 4.54 -12.02 27.78
C THR A 95 3.17 -11.38 27.98
N ASP A 96 3.13 -10.09 28.30
CA ASP A 96 1.91 -9.40 28.69
C ASP A 96 1.87 -7.97 28.14
N ALA A 97 0.67 -7.50 27.85
CA ALA A 97 0.37 -6.12 27.53
C ALA A 97 -0.84 -5.64 28.33
N ILE A 98 -0.81 -4.40 28.81
CA ILE A 98 -1.96 -3.72 29.42
C ILE A 98 -2.47 -2.64 28.47
N VAL A 99 -3.79 -2.60 28.27
CA VAL A 99 -4.47 -1.57 27.48
C VAL A 99 -5.56 -0.87 28.29
N LEU A 100 -5.80 0.42 28.03
CA LEU A 100 -6.92 1.14 28.65
C LEU A 100 -8.25 0.68 28.03
N LEU A 101 -8.35 0.64 26.71
CA LEU A 101 -9.55 0.26 25.99
C LEU A 101 -9.26 -0.83 24.94
N ASP A 102 -9.86 -2.01 25.09
CA ASP A 102 -9.96 -2.98 24.00
C ASP A 102 -11.22 -2.70 23.16
N ARG A 103 -11.03 -2.44 21.87
CA ARG A 103 -12.15 -2.22 20.93
C ARG A 103 -12.82 -3.51 20.45
N GLU A 104 -12.32 -4.66 20.89
CA GLU A 104 -12.89 -5.99 20.62
C GLU A 104 -12.90 -6.34 19.13
N GLN A 105 -11.95 -5.79 18.38
CA GLN A 105 -11.79 -6.03 16.94
C GLN A 105 -10.79 -7.17 16.66
N GLY A 106 -10.56 -8.10 17.59
CA GLY A 106 -9.68 -9.26 17.37
C GLY A 106 -8.22 -9.08 17.84
N GLY A 107 -7.86 -7.93 18.40
CA GLY A 107 -6.51 -7.67 18.92
C GLY A 107 -6.08 -8.63 20.03
N LYS A 108 -6.97 -8.95 20.99
CA LYS A 108 -6.70 -9.89 22.07
C LYS A 108 -6.28 -11.27 21.57
N ALA A 109 -7.10 -11.89 20.73
CA ALA A 109 -6.82 -13.23 20.16
C ALA A 109 -5.52 -13.25 19.36
N ARG A 110 -5.26 -12.20 18.57
CA ARG A 110 -4.04 -12.09 17.77
C ARG A 110 -2.77 -11.95 18.62
N LEU A 111 -2.85 -11.24 19.74
CA LEU A 111 -1.73 -11.14 20.68
C LEU A 111 -1.46 -12.47 21.38
N GLU A 112 -2.52 -13.18 21.76
CA GLU A 112 -2.42 -14.49 22.41
C GLU A 112 -1.75 -15.54 21.51
N GLU A 113 -2.03 -15.53 20.20
CA GLU A 113 -1.32 -16.37 19.20
C GLU A 113 0.19 -16.13 19.14
N ARG A 114 0.65 -14.96 19.58
CA ARG A 114 2.07 -14.59 19.65
C ARG A 114 2.65 -14.73 21.05
N GLY A 115 1.91 -15.36 21.96
CA GLY A 115 2.33 -15.59 23.34
C GLY A 115 2.26 -14.33 24.21
N ILE A 116 1.45 -13.33 23.84
CA ILE A 116 1.26 -12.09 24.59
C ILE A 116 -0.17 -12.05 25.13
N CYS A 117 -0.33 -12.12 26.44
CA CYS A 117 -1.63 -11.97 27.08
C CYS A 117 -2.02 -10.48 27.15
N LEU A 118 -3.18 -10.13 26.60
CA LEU A 118 -3.72 -8.77 26.68
C LEU A 118 -4.69 -8.63 27.86
N HIS A 119 -4.39 -7.68 28.75
CA HIS A 119 -5.25 -7.29 29.87
C HIS A 119 -5.79 -5.88 29.61
N CYS A 120 -7.10 -5.69 29.71
CA CYS A 120 -7.75 -4.41 29.45
C CYS A 120 -8.37 -3.83 30.72
N VAL A 121 -8.32 -2.50 30.88
CA VAL A 121 -9.08 -1.80 31.93
C VAL A 121 -10.58 -1.84 31.62
N SER A 122 -10.94 -1.65 30.36
CA SER A 122 -12.32 -1.82 29.90
C SER A 122 -12.38 -2.24 28.42
N THR A 123 -13.50 -2.83 28.04
CA THR A 123 -13.84 -3.12 26.64
C THR A 123 -14.77 -2.05 26.08
N LEU A 124 -14.82 -1.92 24.75
CA LEU A 124 -15.76 -1.01 24.10
C LEU A 124 -17.21 -1.40 24.38
N SER A 125 -17.53 -2.69 24.47
CA SER A 125 -18.87 -3.15 24.87
C SER A 125 -19.26 -2.68 26.26
N GLU A 126 -18.38 -2.80 27.26
CA GLU A 126 -18.62 -2.29 28.62
C GLU A 126 -18.85 -0.78 28.64
N VAL A 127 -18.01 -0.01 27.93
CA VAL A 127 -18.16 1.45 27.84
C VAL A 127 -19.52 1.83 27.22
N LEU A 128 -19.94 1.15 26.15
CA LEU A 128 -21.24 1.40 25.50
C LEU A 128 -22.41 1.05 26.41
N GLU A 129 -22.33 -0.07 27.15
CA GLU A 129 -23.37 -0.48 28.10
C GLU A 129 -23.54 0.55 29.21
N ILE A 130 -22.45 1.07 29.78
CA ILE A 130 -22.48 2.12 30.80
C ILE A 130 -23.10 3.41 30.23
N LEU A 131 -22.64 3.86 29.06
CA LEU A 131 -23.15 5.08 28.44
C LEU A 131 -24.62 4.99 28.06
N GLN A 132 -25.09 3.81 27.65
CA GLN A 132 -26.49 3.54 27.39
C GLN A 132 -27.33 3.62 28.67
N GLN A 133 -26.86 3.00 29.77
CA GLN A 133 -27.55 3.03 31.06
C GLN A 133 -27.65 4.45 31.64
N GLN A 134 -26.68 5.32 31.35
CA GLN A 134 -26.70 6.73 31.74
C GLN A 134 -27.53 7.61 30.79
N GLY A 135 -28.03 7.08 29.68
CA GLY A 135 -28.78 7.85 28.69
C GLY A 135 -27.94 8.75 27.79
N GLU A 136 -26.62 8.63 27.83
CA GLU A 136 -25.67 9.42 27.02
C GLU A 136 -25.57 8.88 25.58
N VAL A 137 -25.92 7.60 25.38
CA VAL A 137 -25.91 6.95 24.07
C VAL A 137 -27.24 6.22 23.84
N ALA A 138 -27.89 6.53 22.71
CA ALA A 138 -29.14 5.89 22.32
C ALA A 138 -28.94 4.40 21.98
N VAL A 139 -29.96 3.57 22.25
CA VAL A 139 -29.94 2.12 22.00
C VAL A 139 -29.60 1.80 20.55
N GLU A 140 -30.12 2.58 19.60
CA GLU A 140 -29.86 2.40 18.17
C GLU A 140 -28.39 2.63 17.80
N MET A 141 -27.71 3.53 18.52
CA MET A 141 -26.28 3.78 18.32
C MET A 141 -25.45 2.62 18.84
N VAL A 142 -25.79 2.07 20.01
CA VAL A 142 -25.12 0.88 20.57
C VAL A 142 -25.22 -0.29 19.59
N GLU A 143 -26.41 -0.54 19.03
CA GLU A 143 -26.61 -1.59 18.03
C GLU A 143 -25.81 -1.38 16.75
N LYS A 144 -25.69 -0.13 16.28
CA LYS A 144 -24.83 0.21 15.13
C LYS A 144 -23.36 -0.08 15.42
N VAL A 145 -22.88 0.29 16.60
CA VAL A 145 -21.47 0.06 16.97
C VAL A 145 -21.20 -1.44 17.15
N LYS A 146 -22.10 -2.21 17.77
CA LYS A 146 -21.99 -3.67 17.87
C LYS A 146 -21.89 -4.34 16.50
N LYS A 147 -22.74 -3.95 15.56
CA LYS A 147 -22.66 -4.42 14.16
C LYS A 147 -21.33 -4.03 13.50
N PHE A 148 -20.85 -2.81 13.74
CA PHE A 148 -19.57 -2.36 13.22
C PHE A 148 -18.40 -3.20 13.76
N ILE A 149 -18.38 -3.53 15.06
CA ILE A 149 -17.34 -4.37 15.65
C ILE A 149 -17.37 -5.76 15.02
N GLN A 150 -18.54 -6.40 14.97
CA GLN A 150 -18.71 -7.74 14.38
C GLN A 150 -18.30 -7.80 12.90
N GLY A 151 -18.60 -6.74 12.13
CA GLY A 151 -18.21 -6.65 10.72
C GLY A 151 -16.74 -6.30 10.49
N ASN A 152 -16.01 -5.87 11.52
CA ASN A 152 -14.61 -5.42 11.42
C ASN A 152 -13.70 -6.09 12.46
N VAL A 153 -13.92 -7.38 12.70
CA VAL A 153 -13.03 -8.22 13.50
C VAL A 153 -11.84 -8.65 12.64
N PHE A 154 -10.63 -8.41 13.12
CA PHE A 154 -9.40 -8.94 12.55
C PHE A 154 -9.26 -10.40 12.98
N GLU A 155 -9.46 -11.36 12.06
CA GLU A 155 -9.37 -12.78 12.38
C GLU A 155 -7.92 -13.22 12.71
N ALA A 156 -7.79 -14.03 13.76
CA ALA A 156 -6.56 -14.65 14.23
C ALA A 156 -6.32 -15.97 13.45
N VAL A 157 -5.08 -16.21 12.97
CA VAL A 157 -4.75 -17.38 12.13
C VAL A 157 -4.06 -18.43 12.99
N ALA A 158 -4.84 -19.39 13.51
CA ALA A 158 -4.33 -20.50 14.30
C ALA A 158 -3.27 -21.33 13.54
N GLN A 159 -2.04 -21.38 14.06
CA GLN A 159 -0.94 -22.22 13.59
C GLN A 159 -0.76 -23.42 14.54
N ASN A 160 -1.15 -24.62 14.11
CA ASN A 160 -0.67 -25.88 14.70
C ASN A 160 -0.44 -26.89 13.56
N GLY A 161 0.82 -27.02 13.15
CA GLY A 161 1.33 -27.90 12.10
C GLY A 161 2.80 -27.55 11.81
N PRO A 162 3.65 -28.51 11.38
CA PRO A 162 5.08 -28.24 11.19
C PRO A 162 5.25 -27.10 10.17
N ALA A 163 6.05 -26.09 10.53
CA ALA A 163 6.43 -24.89 9.76
C ALA A 163 5.39 -24.41 8.71
N PRO A 164 4.70 -23.27 8.91
CA PRO A 164 3.54 -22.93 8.10
C PRO A 164 3.94 -22.76 6.63
N VAL A 165 3.53 -23.71 5.79
CA VAL A 165 3.19 -23.43 4.41
C VAL A 165 2.14 -22.34 4.47
N LYS A 166 2.51 -21.14 3.97
CA LYS A 166 1.66 -19.95 3.86
C LYS A 166 0.20 -20.37 3.66
N ARG A 167 -0.69 -19.97 4.57
CA ARG A 167 -2.13 -20.03 4.32
C ARG A 167 -2.38 -19.06 3.18
N LEU A 168 -2.43 -19.58 1.94
CA LEU A 168 -2.79 -18.83 0.76
C LEU A 168 -4.19 -18.26 1.00
N CYS A 169 -4.28 -16.96 1.26
CA CYS A 169 -5.33 -16.20 0.59
C CYS A 169 -5.08 -16.53 -0.88
N LYS A 170 -5.94 -17.33 -1.52
CA LYS A 170 -5.76 -17.68 -2.93
C LYS A 170 -5.91 -16.38 -3.69
N GLU A 171 -4.77 -15.73 -3.88
CA GLU A 171 -4.70 -14.54 -4.68
C GLU A 171 -5.22 -14.89 -6.07
N LEU A 172 -6.15 -14.09 -6.55
CA LEU A 172 -6.78 -14.35 -7.83
C LEU A 172 -5.74 -14.13 -8.94
N SER A 173 -5.74 -15.02 -9.93
CA SER A 173 -4.99 -14.79 -11.16
C SER A 173 -5.45 -13.51 -11.85
N PHE A 174 -4.67 -13.00 -12.81
CA PHE A 174 -5.08 -11.82 -13.55
C PHE A 174 -6.34 -12.14 -14.36
N SER A 175 -6.42 -13.33 -14.96
CA SER A 175 -7.67 -13.81 -15.59
C SER A 175 -8.87 -13.84 -14.64
N ALA A 176 -8.72 -14.37 -13.42
CA ALA A 176 -9.83 -14.42 -12.46
C ALA A 176 -10.25 -13.02 -11.98
N ARG A 177 -9.30 -12.09 -11.84
CA ARG A 177 -9.60 -10.67 -11.54
C ARG A 177 -10.32 -9.98 -12.69
N ALA A 178 -10.00 -10.34 -13.95
CA ALA A 178 -10.63 -9.76 -15.14
C ALA A 178 -12.11 -10.12 -15.27
N GLU A 179 -12.57 -11.17 -14.58
CA GLU A 179 -13.96 -11.64 -14.59
C GLU A 179 -14.78 -11.16 -13.38
N LEU A 180 -14.18 -10.38 -12.47
CA LEU A 180 -14.89 -9.88 -11.29
C LEU A 180 -16.04 -8.95 -11.69
N PRO A 181 -17.24 -9.05 -11.07
CA PRO A 181 -18.39 -8.22 -11.45
C PRO A 181 -18.17 -6.70 -11.36
N GLY A 182 -17.27 -6.26 -10.48
CA GLY A 182 -16.95 -4.84 -10.23
C GLY A 182 -15.71 -4.33 -10.98
N VAL A 183 -15.09 -5.12 -11.85
CA VAL A 183 -13.87 -4.72 -12.53
C VAL A 183 -14.16 -3.67 -13.61
N HIS A 184 -13.32 -2.63 -13.67
CA HIS A 184 -13.43 -1.63 -14.72
C HIS A 184 -13.09 -2.24 -16.10
N PRO A 185 -13.77 -1.88 -17.20
CA PRO A 185 -13.51 -2.48 -18.52
C PRO A 185 -12.04 -2.37 -18.99
N THR A 186 -11.38 -1.22 -18.75
CA THR A 186 -9.95 -1.06 -19.06
C THR A 186 -9.07 -1.98 -18.20
N ALA A 187 -9.43 -2.20 -16.93
CA ALA A 187 -8.72 -3.11 -16.05
C ALA A 187 -8.90 -4.57 -16.49
N ALA A 188 -10.13 -4.99 -16.82
CA ALA A 188 -10.40 -6.32 -17.37
C ALA A 188 -9.58 -6.58 -18.63
N ARG A 189 -9.56 -5.62 -19.57
CA ARG A 189 -8.80 -5.73 -20.82
C ARG A 189 -7.29 -5.86 -20.56
N LEU A 190 -6.77 -5.10 -19.59
CA LEU A 190 -5.37 -5.15 -19.17
C LEU A 190 -5.03 -6.48 -18.46
N LEU A 191 -5.87 -6.93 -17.55
CA LEU A 191 -5.66 -8.20 -16.84
C LEU A 191 -5.67 -9.39 -17.80
N THR A 192 -6.60 -9.43 -18.74
CA THR A 192 -6.69 -10.46 -19.78
C THR A 192 -5.45 -10.50 -20.67
N LEU A 193 -4.96 -9.32 -21.13
CA LEU A 193 -3.75 -9.29 -21.96
C LEU A 193 -2.50 -9.67 -21.17
N MET A 194 -2.41 -9.29 -19.89
CA MET A 194 -1.28 -9.63 -19.02
C MET A 194 -1.16 -11.13 -18.86
N GLU A 195 -2.27 -11.82 -18.60
CA GLU A 195 -2.32 -13.28 -18.51
C GLU A 195 -1.94 -13.94 -19.84
N LYS A 196 -2.56 -13.51 -20.95
CA LYS A 196 -2.32 -14.05 -22.30
C LYS A 196 -0.84 -13.95 -22.70
N LYS A 197 -0.21 -12.81 -22.44
CA LYS A 197 1.18 -12.52 -22.85
C LYS A 197 2.20 -12.90 -21.79
N GLN A 198 1.76 -13.35 -20.60
CA GLN A 198 2.60 -13.58 -19.43
C GLN A 198 3.53 -12.38 -19.17
N THR A 199 2.93 -11.19 -19.09
CA THR A 199 3.66 -9.95 -18.86
C THR A 199 2.88 -9.04 -17.91
N ASN A 200 3.58 -8.57 -16.90
CA ASN A 200 3.18 -7.50 -16.01
C ASN A 200 4.23 -6.38 -15.99
N LEU A 201 4.86 -6.16 -17.16
CA LEU A 201 5.83 -5.10 -17.39
C LEU A 201 5.18 -3.92 -18.13
N CYS A 202 5.26 -2.74 -17.53
CA CYS A 202 5.01 -1.46 -18.18
C CYS A 202 6.34 -0.80 -18.57
N LEU A 203 6.52 -0.48 -19.85
CA LEU A 203 7.66 0.28 -20.33
C LEU A 203 7.41 1.78 -20.14
N SER A 204 8.28 2.47 -19.41
CA SER A 204 8.35 3.94 -19.36
C SER A 204 9.20 4.43 -20.53
N ALA A 205 8.56 4.79 -21.64
CA ALA A 205 9.22 5.21 -22.87
C ALA A 205 9.56 6.71 -22.82
N ASP A 206 10.43 7.09 -21.88
CA ASP A 206 10.86 8.46 -21.63
C ASP A 206 11.93 8.90 -22.65
N VAL A 207 11.52 8.98 -23.92
CA VAL A 207 12.35 9.39 -25.07
C VAL A 207 11.83 10.69 -25.66
N THR A 208 12.68 11.42 -26.38
CA THR A 208 12.34 12.76 -26.90
C THR A 208 12.06 12.79 -28.40
N SER A 209 12.19 11.66 -29.10
CA SER A 209 11.91 11.53 -30.54
C SER A 209 10.79 10.52 -30.81
N SER A 210 9.85 10.93 -31.66
CA SER A 210 8.72 10.10 -32.09
C SER A 210 9.20 8.84 -32.82
N LYS A 211 10.29 8.93 -33.59
CA LYS A 211 10.90 7.77 -34.26
C LYS A 211 11.36 6.72 -33.25
N GLU A 212 12.04 7.15 -32.18
CA GLU A 212 12.53 6.25 -31.14
C GLU A 212 11.36 5.63 -30.36
N LEU A 213 10.34 6.41 -30.02
CA LEU A 213 9.13 5.93 -29.36
C LEU A 213 8.46 4.80 -30.16
N LEU A 214 8.24 5.01 -31.46
CA LEU A 214 7.60 4.02 -32.33
C LEU A 214 8.48 2.79 -32.55
N GLN A 215 9.81 2.96 -32.61
CA GLN A 215 10.75 1.83 -32.66
C GLN A 215 10.70 0.99 -31.39
N LEU A 216 10.68 1.62 -30.21
CA LEU A 216 10.52 0.93 -28.92
C LEU A 216 9.19 0.19 -28.86
N ALA A 217 8.09 0.84 -29.25
CA ALA A 217 6.77 0.22 -29.29
C ALA A 217 6.71 -1.00 -30.23
N THR A 218 7.40 -0.93 -31.37
CA THR A 218 7.49 -2.04 -32.34
C THR A 218 8.30 -3.21 -31.78
N VAL A 219 9.47 -2.93 -31.22
CA VAL A 219 10.41 -3.96 -30.78
C VAL A 219 9.99 -4.58 -29.45
N LEU A 220 9.54 -3.76 -28.49
CA LEU A 220 9.23 -4.18 -27.12
C LEU A 220 7.74 -4.45 -26.90
N GLY A 221 6.88 -4.09 -27.85
CA GLY A 221 5.43 -4.31 -27.79
C GLY A 221 5.03 -5.74 -27.37
N PRO A 222 5.62 -6.81 -27.93
CA PRO A 222 5.32 -8.19 -27.51
C PRO A 222 5.65 -8.49 -26.03
N SER A 223 6.60 -7.78 -25.43
CA SER A 223 7.10 -8.04 -24.06
C SER A 223 6.36 -7.28 -22.97
N ILE A 224 5.54 -6.28 -23.32
CA ILE A 224 4.94 -5.33 -22.36
C ILE A 224 3.41 -5.45 -22.30
N CYS A 225 2.82 -5.14 -21.14
CA CYS A 225 1.37 -4.99 -21.00
C CYS A 225 0.91 -3.54 -21.22
N VAL A 226 1.78 -2.58 -20.90
CA VAL A 226 1.51 -1.14 -21.00
C VAL A 226 2.75 -0.45 -21.57
N LEU A 227 2.53 0.51 -22.47
CA LEU A 227 3.53 1.49 -22.86
C LEU A 227 3.14 2.84 -22.27
N LYS A 228 3.96 3.32 -21.33
CA LYS A 228 3.80 4.61 -20.70
C LYS A 228 4.56 5.70 -21.46
N THR A 229 3.88 6.79 -21.77
CA THR A 229 4.44 7.96 -22.46
C THR A 229 4.56 9.15 -21.53
N HIS A 230 5.47 10.06 -21.89
CA HIS A 230 5.42 11.48 -21.54
C HIS A 230 5.34 12.24 -22.86
N ILE A 231 4.13 12.51 -23.34
CA ILE A 231 3.99 13.10 -24.68
C ILE A 231 4.53 14.54 -24.75
N ASP A 232 4.61 15.20 -23.61
CA ASP A 232 5.10 16.57 -23.44
C ASP A 232 6.62 16.72 -23.55
N ILE A 233 7.38 15.61 -23.52
CA ILE A 233 8.84 15.63 -23.76
C ILE A 233 9.21 15.23 -25.21
N LEU A 234 8.23 14.85 -26.05
CA LEU A 234 8.48 14.61 -27.47
C LEU A 234 8.67 15.93 -28.21
N SER A 235 9.87 16.12 -28.75
CA SER A 235 10.24 17.33 -29.49
C SER A 235 9.53 17.47 -30.84
N ASP A 236 9.04 16.37 -31.41
CA ASP A 236 8.50 16.26 -32.76
C ASP A 236 7.06 15.68 -32.79
N PHE A 237 6.29 15.89 -31.72
CA PHE A 237 4.93 15.37 -31.60
C PHE A 237 4.02 15.79 -32.76
N THR A 238 3.29 14.82 -33.32
CA THR A 238 2.14 15.05 -34.19
C THR A 238 1.00 14.09 -33.86
N GLN A 239 -0.19 14.38 -34.36
CA GLN A 239 -1.34 13.48 -34.20
C GLN A 239 -1.15 12.15 -34.97
N GLU A 240 -0.31 12.15 -36.00
CA GLU A 240 0.05 10.96 -36.78
C GLU A 240 0.87 9.97 -35.93
N VAL A 241 1.77 10.48 -35.09
CA VAL A 241 2.60 9.64 -34.19
C VAL A 241 1.72 8.81 -33.25
N VAL A 242 0.69 9.42 -32.65
CA VAL A 242 -0.20 8.68 -31.73
C VAL A 242 -1.16 7.75 -32.46
N LYS A 243 -1.52 8.03 -33.73
CA LYS A 243 -2.25 7.07 -34.59
C LYS A 243 -1.39 5.85 -34.91
N GLU A 244 -0.11 6.05 -35.23
CA GLU A 244 0.83 4.95 -35.45
C GLU A 244 1.10 4.16 -34.17
N LEU A 245 1.29 4.85 -33.04
CA LEU A 245 1.44 4.21 -31.73
C LEU A 245 0.21 3.37 -31.37
N ARG A 246 -1.00 3.87 -31.67
CA ARG A 246 -2.24 3.10 -31.49
C ARG A 246 -2.27 1.85 -32.36
N THR A 247 -1.86 1.95 -33.62
CA THR A 247 -1.76 0.81 -34.53
C THR A 247 -0.80 -0.26 -33.98
N LEU A 248 0.32 0.17 -33.38
CA LEU A 248 1.28 -0.74 -32.73
C LEU A 248 0.71 -1.36 -31.45
N ALA A 249 -0.02 -0.57 -30.65
CA ALA A 249 -0.69 -1.04 -29.44
C ALA A 249 -1.73 -2.13 -29.75
N ASP A 250 -2.53 -1.93 -30.80
CA ASP A 250 -3.51 -2.92 -31.27
C ASP A 250 -2.81 -4.16 -31.85
N ARG A 251 -1.74 -3.97 -32.64
CA ARG A 251 -0.96 -5.07 -33.24
C ARG A 251 -0.27 -5.95 -32.20
N HIS A 252 0.33 -5.35 -31.19
CA HIS A 252 1.14 -6.06 -30.19
C HIS A 252 0.41 -6.29 -28.87
N GLU A 253 -0.86 -5.89 -28.77
CA GLU A 253 -1.73 -6.08 -27.61
C GLU A 253 -1.09 -5.51 -26.32
N PHE A 254 -0.93 -4.18 -26.27
CA PHE A 254 -0.60 -3.45 -25.05
C PHE A 254 -1.49 -2.21 -24.91
N LEU A 255 -1.64 -1.68 -23.69
CA LEU A 255 -2.35 -0.41 -23.48
C LEU A 255 -1.41 0.79 -23.51
N ILE A 256 -1.93 1.94 -23.93
CA ILE A 256 -1.19 3.20 -23.89
C ILE A 256 -1.55 3.97 -22.62
N PHE A 257 -0.54 4.38 -21.86
CA PHE A 257 -0.67 5.15 -20.62
C PHE A 257 0.09 6.48 -20.72
N GLU A 258 -0.63 7.59 -20.83
CA GLU A 258 -0.03 8.91 -20.73
C GLU A 258 0.17 9.31 -19.25
N ASP A 259 1.43 9.41 -18.82
CA ASP A 259 1.84 9.75 -17.45
C ASP A 259 1.85 11.25 -17.21
N ARG A 260 0.71 11.89 -17.48
CA ARG A 260 0.59 13.35 -17.42
C ARG A 260 0.59 13.89 -15.98
N LYS A 261 0.25 13.05 -15.00
CA LYS A 261 0.09 13.41 -13.57
C LYS A 261 -0.80 14.64 -13.38
N PHE A 262 -2.04 14.59 -13.86
CA PHE A 262 -3.00 15.68 -13.71
C PHE A 262 -3.14 16.09 -12.23
N ALA A 263 -3.02 17.38 -11.93
CA ALA A 263 -2.93 17.88 -10.55
C ALA A 263 -3.56 19.27 -10.37
N ASP A 264 -4.57 19.59 -11.16
CA ASP A 264 -5.27 20.87 -11.14
C ASP A 264 -6.75 20.68 -10.77
N ILE A 265 -7.50 21.78 -10.63
CA ILE A 265 -8.95 21.73 -10.41
C ILE A 265 -9.67 21.08 -11.59
N GLY A 266 -10.85 20.52 -11.33
CA GLY A 266 -11.62 19.73 -12.29
C GLY A 266 -11.85 20.39 -13.65
N ASN A 267 -12.18 21.68 -13.67
CA ASN A 267 -12.41 22.41 -14.91
C ASN A 267 -11.15 22.48 -15.79
N THR A 268 -9.99 22.71 -15.18
CA THR A 268 -8.72 22.83 -15.90
C THR A 268 -8.28 21.48 -16.46
N VAL A 269 -8.30 20.42 -15.63
CA VAL A 269 -7.85 19.09 -16.07
C VAL A 269 -8.76 18.50 -17.17
N LYS A 270 -10.04 18.87 -17.19
CA LYS A 270 -10.95 18.54 -18.30
C LYS A 270 -10.39 19.04 -19.63
N HIS A 271 -10.06 20.33 -19.71
CA HIS A 271 -9.52 20.94 -20.93
C HIS A 271 -8.12 20.42 -21.29
N GLN A 272 -7.27 20.18 -20.29
CA GLN A 272 -5.94 19.60 -20.51
C GLN A 272 -6.02 18.17 -21.08
N TYR A 273 -7.02 17.40 -20.68
CA TYR A 273 -7.20 16.01 -21.11
C TYR A 273 -7.85 15.88 -22.50
N GLU A 274 -8.90 16.67 -22.76
CA GLU A 274 -9.67 16.63 -24.01
C GLU A 274 -8.99 17.38 -25.16
N GLY A 275 -8.44 18.56 -24.86
CA GLY A 275 -8.06 19.55 -25.84
C GLY A 275 -6.57 19.74 -26.02
N GLY A 276 -6.20 20.97 -26.39
CA GLY A 276 -4.82 21.35 -26.67
C GLY A 276 -4.23 20.64 -27.88
N LEU A 277 -2.90 20.71 -27.98
CA LEU A 277 -2.14 20.05 -29.04
C LEU A 277 -2.24 18.52 -28.94
N PHE A 278 -2.20 17.99 -27.72
CA PHE A 278 -2.04 16.56 -27.46
C PHE A 278 -3.33 15.76 -27.55
N ARG A 279 -4.48 16.35 -27.17
CA ARG A 279 -5.79 15.68 -27.15
C ARG A 279 -5.72 14.28 -26.53
N ILE A 280 -5.13 14.20 -25.33
CA ILE A 280 -4.68 12.94 -24.70
C ILE A 280 -5.78 11.88 -24.66
N ALA A 281 -7.01 12.28 -24.33
CA ALA A 281 -8.16 11.37 -24.24
C ALA A 281 -8.51 10.65 -25.56
N SER A 282 -8.10 11.20 -26.70
CA SER A 282 -8.38 10.63 -28.02
C SER A 282 -7.58 9.37 -28.34
N TRP A 283 -6.43 9.15 -27.70
CA TRP A 283 -5.52 8.04 -28.02
C TRP A 283 -5.06 7.21 -26.80
N SER A 284 -4.96 7.82 -25.62
CA SER A 284 -4.50 7.13 -24.41
C SER A 284 -5.60 6.27 -23.81
N ASP A 285 -5.31 5.03 -23.44
CA ASP A 285 -6.25 4.17 -22.69
C ASP A 285 -6.30 4.55 -21.22
N ILE A 286 -5.15 4.96 -20.68
CA ILE A 286 -4.92 5.20 -19.26
C ILE A 286 -4.34 6.61 -19.08
N VAL A 287 -4.78 7.32 -18.06
CA VAL A 287 -4.08 8.50 -17.53
C VAL A 287 -3.92 8.36 -16.01
N ASN A 288 -3.15 9.25 -15.39
CA ASN A 288 -3.08 9.32 -13.94
C ASN A 288 -3.30 10.72 -13.39
N ALA A 289 -3.72 10.79 -12.13
CA ALA A 289 -3.96 12.04 -11.44
C ALA A 289 -3.42 12.00 -10.00
N HIS A 290 -2.88 13.13 -9.56
CA HIS A 290 -2.65 13.40 -8.14
C HIS A 290 -3.97 13.71 -7.45
N VAL A 291 -4.08 13.30 -6.19
CA VAL A 291 -5.29 13.51 -5.38
C VAL A 291 -5.27 14.78 -4.55
N VAL A 292 -4.15 15.54 -4.62
CA VAL A 292 -3.96 16.78 -3.86
C VAL A 292 -5.06 17.84 -4.08
N PRO A 293 -5.67 18.00 -5.27
CA PRO A 293 -6.74 18.98 -5.47
C PRO A 293 -8.11 18.54 -4.91
N GLY A 294 -8.22 17.33 -4.35
CA GLY A 294 -9.48 16.69 -4.00
C GLY A 294 -10.20 16.06 -5.20
N SER A 295 -11.36 15.44 -4.95
CA SER A 295 -12.06 14.61 -5.96
C SER A 295 -12.56 15.36 -7.20
N GLY A 296 -12.53 16.70 -7.19
CA GLY A 296 -12.81 17.53 -8.35
C GLY A 296 -11.92 17.19 -9.55
N VAL A 297 -10.66 16.81 -9.31
CA VAL A 297 -9.72 16.39 -10.38
C VAL A 297 -10.26 15.16 -11.13
N VAL A 298 -10.77 14.16 -10.40
CA VAL A 298 -11.35 12.94 -10.97
C VAL A 298 -12.64 13.26 -11.70
N LYS A 299 -13.51 14.10 -11.13
CA LYS A 299 -14.76 14.54 -11.77
C LYS A 299 -14.50 15.21 -13.12
N GLY A 300 -13.49 16.08 -13.19
CA GLY A 300 -13.10 16.77 -14.43
C GLY A 300 -12.61 15.81 -15.51
N LEU A 301 -11.69 14.91 -15.17
CA LEU A 301 -11.15 13.90 -16.09
C LEU A 301 -12.23 12.91 -16.55
N LYS A 302 -13.07 12.45 -15.62
CA LYS A 302 -14.17 11.51 -15.86
C LYS A 302 -15.18 12.05 -16.86
N ALA A 303 -15.46 13.36 -16.85
CA ALA A 303 -16.38 13.99 -17.80
C ALA A 303 -15.96 13.83 -19.28
N VAL A 304 -14.67 13.56 -19.53
CA VAL A 304 -14.11 13.32 -20.87
C VAL A 304 -13.81 11.83 -21.08
N GLY A 305 -13.18 11.21 -20.08
CA GLY A 305 -12.67 9.85 -20.18
C GLY A 305 -13.75 8.77 -20.19
N LEU A 306 -14.82 8.95 -19.40
CA LEU A 306 -15.87 7.93 -19.28
C LEU A 306 -16.63 7.71 -20.61
N PRO A 307 -17.10 8.75 -21.34
CA PRO A 307 -17.71 8.58 -22.67
C PRO A 307 -16.78 7.92 -23.70
N LEU A 308 -15.47 8.08 -23.54
CA LEU A 308 -14.43 7.52 -24.40
C LEU A 308 -13.90 6.15 -23.92
N GLN A 309 -14.51 5.57 -22.88
CA GLN A 309 -14.11 4.29 -22.28
C GLN A 309 -12.64 4.24 -21.84
N ARG A 310 -12.17 5.34 -21.23
CA ARG A 310 -10.81 5.47 -20.68
C ARG A 310 -10.79 5.16 -19.20
N GLY A 311 -9.62 4.78 -18.69
CA GLY A 311 -9.39 4.56 -17.26
C GLY A 311 -8.42 5.57 -16.65
N CYS A 312 -8.52 5.75 -15.33
CA CYS A 312 -7.61 6.59 -14.55
C CYS A 312 -6.93 5.80 -13.42
N LEU A 313 -5.66 6.12 -13.16
CA LEU A 313 -4.90 5.67 -12.00
C LEU A 313 -4.70 6.84 -11.04
N LEU A 314 -4.93 6.65 -9.73
CA LEU A 314 -4.63 7.68 -8.74
C LEU A 314 -3.22 7.49 -8.16
N ILE A 315 -2.50 8.59 -8.02
CA ILE A 315 -1.15 8.56 -7.44
C ILE A 315 -1.31 8.54 -5.92
N ALA A 316 -1.19 7.34 -5.34
CA ALA A 316 -1.36 7.10 -3.90
C ALA A 316 -0.02 7.14 -3.15
N GLU A 317 1.07 6.73 -3.80
CA GLU A 317 2.44 6.84 -3.31
C GLU A 317 3.38 7.24 -4.45
N MET A 318 4.57 7.75 -4.12
CA MET A 318 5.62 8.07 -5.11
C MET A 318 6.96 7.47 -4.68
N SER A 319 7.79 7.08 -5.65
CA SER A 319 9.09 6.44 -5.43
C SER A 319 10.25 7.41 -5.22
N SER A 320 9.99 8.72 -5.24
CA SER A 320 11.00 9.75 -5.00
C SER A 320 11.26 9.97 -3.50
N GLN A 321 12.51 10.25 -3.16
CA GLN A 321 12.94 10.66 -1.84
C GLN A 321 12.18 11.92 -1.41
N GLY A 322 11.73 11.96 -0.16
CA GLY A 322 10.98 13.10 0.39
C GLY A 322 9.51 13.17 -0.03
N SER A 323 8.97 12.14 -0.70
CA SER A 323 7.55 12.08 -1.06
C SER A 323 6.64 12.37 0.12
N LEU A 324 5.67 13.26 -0.11
CA LEU A 324 4.59 13.59 0.82
C LEU A 324 3.36 12.68 0.65
N ALA A 325 3.35 11.86 -0.41
CA ALA A 325 2.27 10.92 -0.69
C ALA A 325 2.39 9.68 0.22
N LYS A 326 2.10 9.87 1.51
CA LYS A 326 2.18 8.86 2.57
C LYS A 326 1.04 9.04 3.58
N GLY A 327 0.76 8.00 4.37
CA GLY A 327 -0.19 8.08 5.50
C GLY A 327 -1.60 8.48 5.05
N GLU A 328 -2.13 9.58 5.62
CA GLU A 328 -3.49 10.07 5.31
C GLU A 328 -3.66 10.49 3.85
N TYR A 329 -2.61 10.96 3.17
CA TYR A 329 -2.67 11.24 1.73
C TYR A 329 -3.00 9.97 0.94
N THR A 330 -2.29 8.87 1.24
CA THR A 330 -2.48 7.57 0.58
C THR A 330 -3.87 7.02 0.87
N LYS A 331 -4.36 7.12 2.11
CA LYS A 331 -5.73 6.72 2.47
C LYS A 331 -6.78 7.53 1.71
N ALA A 332 -6.59 8.84 1.58
CA ALA A 332 -7.48 9.69 0.80
C ALA A 332 -7.48 9.31 -0.70
N ALA A 333 -6.32 8.91 -1.25
CA ALA A 333 -6.25 8.40 -2.62
C ALA A 333 -7.04 7.10 -2.80
N VAL A 334 -6.92 6.17 -1.84
CA VAL A 334 -7.68 4.91 -1.85
C VAL A 334 -9.18 5.17 -1.77
N GLN A 335 -9.62 5.99 -0.82
CA GLN A 335 -11.04 6.36 -0.69
C GLN A 335 -11.58 7.01 -1.98
N MET A 336 -10.82 7.95 -2.56
CA MET A 336 -11.21 8.61 -3.80
C MET A 336 -11.34 7.64 -4.98
N ALA A 337 -10.48 6.62 -5.06
CA ALA A 337 -10.59 5.57 -6.07
C ALA A 337 -11.85 4.72 -5.88
N GLU A 338 -12.15 4.32 -4.64
CA GLU A 338 -13.34 3.53 -4.31
C GLU A 338 -14.64 4.28 -4.64
N ASP A 339 -14.69 5.58 -4.33
CA ASP A 339 -15.83 6.46 -4.61
C ASP A 339 -16.03 6.74 -6.12
N ASN A 340 -15.04 6.42 -6.97
CA ASN A 340 -15.04 6.71 -8.40
C ASN A 340 -14.61 5.49 -9.24
N SER A 341 -14.97 4.28 -8.79
CA SER A 341 -14.56 2.99 -9.38
C SER A 341 -15.05 2.76 -10.83
N ASP A 342 -16.03 3.54 -11.29
CA ASP A 342 -16.50 3.52 -12.67
C ASP A 342 -15.56 4.24 -13.66
N PHE A 343 -14.53 4.93 -13.17
CA PHE A 343 -13.50 5.58 -13.99
C PHE A 343 -12.08 5.34 -13.47
N VAL A 344 -11.90 5.28 -12.15
CA VAL A 344 -10.64 4.96 -11.50
C VAL A 344 -10.54 3.45 -11.32
N PHE A 345 -9.47 2.84 -11.81
CA PHE A 345 -9.31 1.38 -11.76
C PHE A 345 -8.02 0.92 -11.09
N GLY A 346 -7.22 1.85 -10.55
CA GLY A 346 -5.99 1.47 -9.86
C GLY A 346 -5.18 2.64 -9.36
N PHE A 347 -3.94 2.34 -9.02
CA PHE A 347 -3.02 3.25 -8.35
C PHE A 347 -1.65 3.27 -8.99
N ILE A 348 -1.02 4.44 -8.96
CA ILE A 348 0.44 4.53 -8.92
C ILE A 348 0.85 4.47 -7.44
N SER A 349 1.55 3.42 -7.05
CA SER A 349 1.97 3.20 -5.65
C SER A 349 3.23 2.35 -5.55
N GLY A 350 3.94 2.43 -4.42
CA GLY A 350 5.11 1.61 -4.12
C GLY A 350 4.76 0.24 -3.54
N SER A 351 3.51 0.06 -3.13
CA SER A 351 2.97 -1.16 -2.54
C SER A 351 1.48 -1.34 -2.87
N ARG A 352 0.90 -2.48 -2.48
CA ARG A 352 -0.55 -2.68 -2.46
C ARG A 352 -1.19 -1.75 -1.42
N VAL A 353 -1.96 -0.78 -1.90
CA VAL A 353 -2.65 0.20 -1.04
C VAL A 353 -4.14 -0.08 -0.84
N SER A 354 -4.74 -0.98 -1.65
CA SER A 354 -6.15 -1.40 -1.51
C SER A 354 -6.24 -2.91 -1.47
N ASN A 355 -7.19 -3.43 -0.68
CA ASN A 355 -7.49 -4.85 -0.56
C ASN A 355 -8.52 -5.33 -1.60
N LYS A 356 -9.14 -4.41 -2.34
CA LYS A 356 -10.13 -4.72 -3.38
C LYS A 356 -9.43 -5.23 -4.65
N PRO A 357 -9.62 -6.49 -5.06
CA PRO A 357 -8.88 -7.12 -6.17
C PRO A 357 -9.20 -6.52 -7.54
N GLU A 358 -10.27 -5.73 -7.66
CA GLU A 358 -10.66 -4.99 -8.86
C GLU A 358 -9.67 -3.86 -9.20
N PHE A 359 -8.96 -3.32 -8.18
CA PHE A 359 -7.98 -2.26 -8.38
C PHE A 359 -6.61 -2.83 -8.73
N LEU A 360 -5.96 -2.22 -9.72
CA LEU A 360 -4.59 -2.52 -10.13
C LEU A 360 -3.57 -1.64 -9.37
N HIS A 361 -2.39 -2.19 -9.10
CA HIS A 361 -1.25 -1.43 -8.55
C HIS A 361 -0.10 -1.41 -9.57
N LEU A 362 0.30 -0.21 -9.99
CA LEU A 362 1.43 0.00 -10.89
C LEU A 362 2.55 0.75 -10.15
N THR A 363 3.73 0.17 -10.13
CA THR A 363 4.85 0.67 -9.31
C THR A 363 6.02 1.15 -10.17
N PRO A 364 6.30 2.47 -10.22
CA PRO A 364 7.51 3.01 -10.79
C PRO A 364 8.68 2.95 -9.80
N GLY A 365 9.87 3.33 -10.24
CA GLY A 365 11.07 3.22 -9.42
C GLY A 365 11.52 1.77 -9.30
N VAL A 366 11.61 1.09 -10.44
CA VAL A 366 12.03 -0.32 -10.51
C VAL A 366 13.29 -0.46 -11.35
N GLN A 367 14.28 -1.17 -10.80
CA GLN A 367 15.45 -1.69 -11.52
C GLN A 367 15.80 -3.09 -11.01
N LEU A 368 16.52 -3.90 -11.79
CA LEU A 368 16.96 -5.23 -11.34
C LEU A 368 17.89 -5.16 -10.12
N GLN A 369 18.68 -4.09 -10.02
CA GLN A 369 19.53 -3.81 -8.87
C GLN A 369 18.96 -2.64 -8.07
N ALA A 370 19.00 -2.76 -6.74
CA ALA A 370 18.64 -1.66 -5.86
C ALA A 370 19.60 -0.48 -6.06
N GLY A 371 19.08 0.74 -5.99
CA GLY A 371 19.87 1.95 -6.22
C GLY A 371 19.02 3.21 -6.24
N GLY A 372 19.55 4.28 -6.81
CA GLY A 372 18.84 5.53 -7.02
C GLY A 372 19.51 6.39 -8.08
N ASP A 373 18.97 7.59 -8.31
CA ASP A 373 19.63 8.60 -9.14
C ASP A 373 20.03 9.84 -8.32
N ASN A 374 20.71 10.78 -8.98
CA ASN A 374 21.18 12.02 -8.36
C ASN A 374 20.06 13.08 -8.18
N LEU A 375 18.82 12.76 -8.57
CA LEU A 375 17.64 13.63 -8.50
C LEU A 375 16.55 13.06 -7.57
N GLY A 376 16.92 12.13 -6.69
CA GLY A 376 16.06 11.61 -5.63
C GLY A 376 15.19 10.42 -6.02
N GLN A 377 15.38 9.79 -7.20
CA GLN A 377 14.72 8.53 -7.52
C GLN A 377 15.29 7.40 -6.66
N THR A 378 14.41 6.53 -6.13
CA THR A 378 14.80 5.26 -5.50
C THR A 378 14.35 4.08 -6.34
N TYR A 379 15.13 3.01 -6.36
CA TYR A 379 14.86 1.79 -7.12
C TYR A 379 14.71 0.57 -6.22
N LEU A 380 13.62 -0.16 -6.47
CA LEU A 380 13.33 -1.46 -5.87
C LEU A 380 13.41 -2.56 -6.93
N SER A 381 13.66 -3.79 -6.50
CA SER A 381 13.67 -4.93 -7.42
C SER A 381 12.25 -5.36 -7.83
N PRO A 382 12.06 -5.98 -9.01
CA PRO A 382 10.77 -6.56 -9.39
C PRO A 382 10.24 -7.56 -8.36
N LYS A 383 11.12 -8.36 -7.76
CA LYS A 383 10.76 -9.33 -6.71
C LYS A 383 10.21 -8.65 -5.46
N GLU A 384 10.88 -7.60 -4.98
CA GLU A 384 10.40 -6.85 -3.83
C GLU A 384 9.05 -6.20 -4.12
N VAL A 385 8.91 -5.53 -5.27
CA VAL A 385 7.68 -4.82 -5.64
C VAL A 385 6.49 -5.76 -5.82
N ILE A 386 6.68 -6.87 -6.54
CA ILE A 386 5.61 -7.80 -6.86
C ILE A 386 5.38 -8.76 -5.69
N SER A 387 6.39 -9.52 -5.25
CA SER A 387 6.19 -10.58 -4.25
C SER A 387 6.01 -10.05 -2.83
N GLU A 388 6.82 -9.08 -2.41
CA GLU A 388 6.86 -8.64 -1.00
C GLU A 388 5.88 -7.50 -0.74
N ARG A 389 5.77 -6.55 -1.67
CA ARG A 389 4.89 -5.38 -1.55
C ARG A 389 3.53 -5.54 -2.23
N GLY A 390 3.30 -6.66 -2.93
CA GLY A 390 1.98 -7.04 -3.44
C GLY A 390 1.46 -6.24 -4.64
N SER A 391 2.34 -5.52 -5.35
CA SER A 391 1.96 -4.74 -6.54
C SER A 391 1.73 -5.62 -7.76
N ASP A 392 1.02 -5.14 -8.79
CA ASP A 392 0.68 -5.96 -9.96
C ASP A 392 1.66 -5.81 -11.10
N ILE A 393 2.05 -4.56 -11.39
CA ILE A 393 2.80 -4.18 -12.58
C ILE A 393 4.00 -3.33 -12.17
N ILE A 394 5.17 -3.64 -12.75
CA ILE A 394 6.35 -2.78 -12.63
C ILE A 394 6.38 -1.76 -13.78
N ILE A 395 6.72 -0.50 -13.49
CA ILE A 395 6.98 0.55 -14.48
C ILE A 395 8.50 0.79 -14.55
N VAL A 396 9.10 0.48 -15.70
CA VAL A 396 10.55 0.52 -15.88
C VAL A 396 10.94 1.45 -17.03
N GLY A 397 11.76 2.45 -16.74
CA GLY A 397 12.31 3.39 -17.74
C GLY A 397 13.79 3.14 -18.01
N ARG A 398 14.66 3.94 -17.38
CA ARG A 398 16.13 3.88 -17.54
C ARG A 398 16.73 2.48 -17.44
N GLY A 399 16.17 1.61 -16.60
CA GLY A 399 16.61 0.22 -16.49
C GLY A 399 16.58 -0.54 -17.83
N ILE A 400 15.67 -0.20 -18.74
CA ILE A 400 15.59 -0.75 -20.09
C ILE A 400 16.21 0.22 -21.10
N LEU A 401 15.87 1.53 -21.03
CA LEU A 401 16.26 2.50 -22.05
C LEU A 401 17.77 2.72 -22.16
N SER A 402 18.50 2.56 -21.05
CA SER A 402 19.96 2.72 -21.00
C SER A 402 20.73 1.44 -21.34
N ALA A 403 20.05 0.32 -21.58
CA ALA A 403 20.68 -0.92 -21.98
C ALA A 403 21.08 -0.90 -23.47
N ALA A 404 22.20 -1.55 -23.79
CA ALA A 404 22.64 -1.70 -25.18
C ALA A 404 21.63 -2.53 -26.00
N ASP A 405 21.16 -3.64 -25.43
CA ASP A 405 20.07 -4.46 -25.99
C ASP A 405 18.81 -4.29 -25.13
N ARG A 406 17.94 -3.39 -25.58
CA ARG A 406 16.70 -3.04 -24.88
C ARG A 406 15.68 -4.19 -24.88
N LEU A 407 15.68 -5.05 -25.91
CA LEU A 407 14.77 -6.20 -26.00
C LEU A 407 15.17 -7.26 -25.00
N GLN A 408 16.45 -7.63 -24.98
CA GLN A 408 16.96 -8.58 -24.00
C GLN A 408 16.72 -8.07 -22.57
N GLU A 409 16.94 -6.78 -22.32
CA GLU A 409 16.73 -6.22 -20.99
C GLU A 409 15.25 -6.18 -20.59
N ALA A 410 14.36 -5.79 -21.50
CA ALA A 410 12.91 -5.85 -21.26
C ALA A 410 12.43 -7.28 -20.94
N GLU A 411 12.95 -8.30 -21.63
CA GLU A 411 12.64 -9.70 -21.34
C GLU A 411 13.11 -10.13 -19.94
N LYS A 412 14.24 -9.61 -19.44
CA LYS A 412 14.67 -9.87 -18.05
C LYS A 412 13.68 -9.29 -17.04
N TYR A 413 13.25 -8.04 -17.23
CA TYR A 413 12.23 -7.42 -16.35
C TYR A 413 10.89 -8.14 -16.43
N ARG A 414 10.44 -8.51 -17.64
CA ARG A 414 9.20 -9.26 -17.85
C ARG A 414 9.22 -10.59 -17.09
N LYS A 415 10.28 -11.38 -17.26
CA LYS A 415 10.44 -12.67 -16.56
C LYS A 415 10.50 -12.49 -15.05
N ALA A 416 11.32 -11.56 -14.56
CA ALA A 416 11.46 -11.31 -13.14
C ALA A 416 10.12 -10.90 -12.48
N ALA A 417 9.36 -10.01 -13.12
CA ALA A 417 8.06 -9.58 -12.61
C ALA A 417 7.00 -10.70 -12.69
N TRP A 418 7.01 -11.49 -13.76
CA TRP A 418 6.05 -12.57 -13.96
C TRP A 418 6.30 -13.75 -13.01
N GLU A 419 7.56 -14.19 -12.87
CA GLU A 419 7.95 -15.23 -11.92
C GLU A 419 7.64 -14.84 -10.48
N SER A 420 7.85 -13.56 -10.14
CA SER A 420 7.52 -12.99 -8.82
C SER A 420 6.01 -13.02 -8.55
N TYR A 421 5.20 -12.79 -9.59
CA TYR A 421 3.74 -12.87 -9.54
C TYR A 421 3.25 -14.32 -9.39
N VAL A 422 3.74 -15.25 -10.22
CA VAL A 422 3.41 -16.68 -10.15
C VAL A 422 3.77 -17.26 -8.78
N SER A 423 4.94 -16.89 -8.26
CA SER A 423 5.37 -17.27 -6.90
C SER A 423 4.44 -16.73 -5.82
N ARG A 424 3.87 -15.53 -6.02
CA ARG A 424 2.92 -14.91 -5.08
C ARG A 424 1.56 -15.59 -5.11
N LEU A 425 1.08 -15.98 -6.30
CA LEU A 425 -0.13 -16.81 -6.47
C LEU A 425 -0.02 -18.20 -5.85
N GLY A 426 1.19 -18.69 -5.59
CA GLY A 426 1.47 -20.03 -5.07
C GLY A 426 1.22 -21.16 -6.07
N VAL A 427 1.28 -20.86 -7.38
CA VAL A 427 1.36 -21.88 -8.42
C VAL A 427 2.83 -22.30 -8.53
N CYS A 428 3.16 -23.53 -8.13
CA CYS A 428 4.49 -24.08 -8.38
C CYS A 428 4.66 -24.27 -9.90
N VAL A 429 5.77 -23.77 -10.45
CA VAL A 429 6.19 -24.00 -11.84
C VAL A 429 6.62 -25.44 -12.03
#